data_AF-A0A3L7RZI3-F1
#
_entry.id   AF-A0A3L7RZI3-F1
#
_cell.length_a   1.000
_cell.length_b   1.000
_cell.length_c   1.000
_cell.angle_alpha   90.00
_cell.angle_beta   90.00
_cell.angle_gamma   90.00
#
_symmetry.space_group_name_H-M   'P 1'
#
loop_
_entity.id
_entity.type
_entity.pdbx_description
1 polymer ?
#
loop_
_entity_poly.entity_id
_entity_poly.type
_entity_poly.pdbx_seq_one_letter_code
_entity_poly.pdbx_strand_id
1 'polypeptide(L)'
;MSRIMRHAVLLILLTASGCGGSESTVPFNDDSQDADKYAASVKQIVADEVVAAVRSAEPADQISTIVGLLENPDSRPSGSHESVYLEILAAAKKLNEECATANGKPKDLAESLKNLKAISDKLPGTVVDSKPESD
;
A
#
# COMPACT_ATOMS: atom_id res chain seq x y z
N MET A 1 22.64 -12.41 61.83
CA MET A 1 21.85 -11.91 60.68
C MET A 1 22.83 -11.57 59.57
N SER A 2 22.72 -12.30 58.46
CA SER A 2 23.78 -12.49 57.48
C SER A 2 23.83 -11.41 56.39
N ARG A 3 25.06 -10.92 56.21
CA ARG A 3 25.76 -10.41 55.02
C ARG A 3 24.94 -10.18 53.74
N ILE A 4 25.00 -8.91 53.33
CA ILE A 4 24.51 -8.28 52.12
C ILE A 4 25.10 -8.96 50.86
N MET A 5 24.19 -9.51 50.06
CA MET A 5 24.08 -9.39 48.60
C MET A 5 25.37 -9.51 47.78
N ARG A 6 25.64 -10.74 47.32
CA ARG A 6 26.42 -11.02 46.12
C ARG A 6 25.66 -12.03 45.29
N HIS A 7 24.92 -11.60 44.28
CA HIS A 7 24.65 -12.42 43.09
C HIS A 7 24.51 -11.48 41.90
N ALA A 8 25.57 -11.43 41.11
CA ALA A 8 25.54 -10.96 39.74
C ALA A 8 24.54 -11.80 38.95
N VAL A 9 23.62 -11.16 38.26
CA VAL A 9 22.85 -11.80 37.19
C VAL A 9 23.14 -11.02 35.91
N LEU A 10 23.67 -11.78 34.96
CA LEU A 10 24.12 -11.38 33.64
C LEU A 10 23.05 -10.59 32.88
N LEU A 11 23.43 -9.41 32.38
CA LEU A 11 22.77 -8.73 31.27
C LEU A 11 23.25 -9.40 29.96
N ILE A 12 22.46 -10.35 29.45
CA ILE A 12 22.65 -10.90 28.10
C ILE A 12 21.70 -10.19 27.13
N LEU A 13 22.31 -9.73 26.05
CA LEU A 13 21.76 -9.26 24.80
C LEU A 13 20.39 -9.86 24.41
N LEU A 14 19.39 -8.99 24.23
CA LEU A 14 18.37 -9.22 23.22
C LEU A 14 18.62 -8.26 22.06
N THR A 15 19.40 -8.76 21.11
CA THR A 15 19.34 -8.37 19.71
C THR A 15 17.97 -8.78 19.15
N ALA A 16 17.08 -7.80 18.98
CA ALA A 16 15.98 -7.89 18.02
C ALA A 16 15.36 -6.49 17.84
N SER A 17 16.11 -5.58 17.22
CA SER A 17 15.48 -4.52 16.42
C SER A 17 14.92 -5.19 15.18
N GLY A 18 13.87 -6.01 15.38
CA GLY A 18 12.99 -6.42 14.32
C GLY A 18 12.43 -5.13 13.75
N CYS A 19 12.83 -4.84 12.52
CA CYS A 19 12.07 -4.04 11.59
C CYS A 19 10.70 -4.74 11.48
N GLY A 20 9.83 -4.45 12.44
CA GLY A 20 8.43 -4.82 12.41
C GLY A 20 7.80 -3.92 11.37
N GLY A 21 8.04 -4.22 10.10
CA GLY A 21 7.07 -3.89 9.07
C GLY A 21 5.75 -4.40 9.63
N SER A 22 4.87 -3.46 9.98
CA SER A 22 3.47 -3.78 10.16
C SER A 22 3.05 -4.31 8.80
N GLU A 23 3.19 -5.62 8.62
CA GLU A 23 2.45 -6.40 7.67
C GLU A 23 1.00 -6.23 8.14
N SER A 24 0.43 -5.07 7.78
CA SER A 24 -0.98 -4.81 7.76
C SER A 24 -1.53 -5.96 6.97
N THR A 25 -2.01 -6.94 7.71
CA THR A 25 -2.76 -8.07 7.22
C THR A 25 -4.07 -7.46 6.76
N VAL A 26 -4.01 -6.74 5.64
CA VAL A 26 -5.18 -6.44 4.84
C VAL A 26 -5.74 -7.83 4.60
N PRO A 27 -6.96 -8.13 5.07
CA PRO A 27 -7.56 -9.42 4.79
C PRO A 27 -7.70 -9.47 3.27
N PHE A 28 -6.75 -10.13 2.60
CA PHE A 28 -6.89 -10.58 1.23
C PHE A 28 -7.94 -11.67 1.31
N ASN A 29 -9.19 -11.24 1.40
CA ASN A 29 -10.34 -12.07 1.13
C ASN A 29 -10.07 -12.60 -0.28
N ASP A 30 -10.02 -13.93 -0.44
CA ASP A 30 -9.73 -14.62 -1.70
C ASP A 30 -10.91 -14.44 -2.68
N ASP A 31 -11.26 -13.18 -2.98
CA ASP A 31 -12.26 -12.76 -3.97
C ASP A 31 -11.64 -12.76 -5.38
N SER A 32 -10.44 -13.34 -5.56
CA SER A 32 -9.69 -13.47 -6.82
C SER A 32 -10.48 -14.19 -7.92
N GLN A 33 -11.55 -14.93 -7.57
CA GLN A 33 -12.42 -15.60 -8.54
C GLN A 33 -13.56 -14.71 -9.08
N ASP A 34 -13.86 -13.59 -8.43
CA ASP A 34 -14.96 -12.69 -8.80
C ASP A 34 -14.38 -11.36 -9.32
N ALA A 35 -14.33 -11.22 -10.65
CA ALA A 35 -13.63 -10.12 -11.31
C ALA A 35 -14.15 -8.73 -10.90
N ASP A 36 -15.45 -8.58 -10.67
CA ASP A 36 -16.07 -7.33 -10.22
C ASP A 36 -15.70 -7.00 -8.77
N LYS A 37 -15.67 -7.99 -7.88
CA LYS A 37 -15.23 -7.77 -6.49
C LYS A 37 -13.75 -7.44 -6.41
N TYR A 38 -12.90 -8.17 -7.13
CA TYR A 38 -11.48 -7.84 -7.21
C TYR A 38 -11.28 -6.42 -7.75
N ALA A 39 -12.02 -6.05 -8.81
CA ALA A 39 -11.97 -4.69 -9.34
C ALA A 39 -12.40 -3.62 -8.34
N ALA A 40 -13.45 -3.87 -7.55
CA ALA A 40 -13.88 -2.98 -6.47
C ALA A 40 -12.81 -2.86 -5.38
N SER A 41 -12.16 -3.96 -5.00
CA SER A 41 -11.05 -3.95 -4.04
C SER A 41 -9.85 -3.17 -4.55
N VAL A 42 -9.45 -3.36 -5.82
CA VAL A 42 -8.39 -2.57 -6.46
C VAL A 42 -8.74 -1.09 -6.46
N LYS A 43 -9.99 -0.73 -6.78
CA LYS A 43 -10.44 0.66 -6.76
C LYS A 43 -10.32 1.29 -5.37
N GLN A 44 -10.74 0.56 -4.34
CA GLN A 44 -10.63 0.98 -2.95
C GLN A 44 -9.16 1.18 -2.55
N ILE A 45 -8.31 0.18 -2.79
CA ILE A 45 -6.87 0.25 -2.45
C ILE A 45 -6.20 1.42 -3.16
N VAL A 46 -6.43 1.61 -4.46
CA VAL A 46 -5.86 2.75 -5.19
C VAL A 46 -6.34 4.08 -4.60
N ALA A 47 -7.60 4.19 -4.20
CA ALA A 47 -8.12 5.41 -3.57
C ALA A 47 -7.46 5.69 -2.21
N ASP A 48 -7.33 4.67 -1.36
CA ASP A 48 -6.67 4.77 -0.04
C ASP A 48 -5.18 5.13 -0.18
N GLU A 49 -4.46 4.43 -1.06
CA GLU A 49 -3.03 4.69 -1.31
C GLU A 49 -2.81 6.07 -1.94
N VAL A 50 -3.71 6.56 -2.80
CA VAL A 50 -3.66 7.93 -3.33
C VAL A 50 -3.79 8.96 -2.20
N VAL A 51 -4.76 8.78 -1.30
CA VAL A 51 -4.95 9.70 -0.15
C VAL A 51 -3.75 9.65 0.79
N ALA A 52 -3.20 8.46 1.04
CA ALA A 52 -2.01 8.27 1.84
C ALA A 52 -0.78 8.92 1.19
N ALA A 53 -0.57 8.76 -0.12
CA ALA A 53 0.54 9.35 -0.87
C ALA A 53 0.53 10.90 -0.82
N VAL A 54 -0.65 11.53 -0.88
CA VAL A 54 -0.76 12.99 -0.72
C VAL A 54 -0.22 13.46 0.64
N ARG A 55 -0.48 12.69 1.69
CA ARG A 55 -0.11 13.02 3.08
C ARG A 55 1.28 12.54 3.47
N SER A 56 1.80 11.51 2.81
CA SER A 56 3.10 10.89 3.10
C SER A 56 4.25 11.83 2.79
N ALA A 57 5.36 11.73 3.54
CA ALA A 57 6.63 12.37 3.16
C ALA A 57 7.31 11.62 2.00
N GLU A 58 7.02 10.33 1.87
CA GLU A 58 7.59 9.38 0.92
C GLU A 58 6.44 8.76 0.12
N PRO A 59 5.88 9.46 -0.88
CA PRO A 59 4.73 8.96 -1.64
C PRO A 59 5.04 7.69 -2.45
N ALA A 60 6.32 7.42 -2.71
CA ALA A 60 6.80 6.28 -3.48
C ALA A 60 6.41 4.94 -2.85
N ASP A 61 6.36 4.84 -1.52
CA ASP A 61 5.94 3.64 -0.81
C ASP A 61 4.50 3.27 -1.15
N GLN A 62 3.59 4.23 -1.07
CA GLN A 62 2.17 4.00 -1.36
C GLN A 62 1.93 3.68 -2.83
N ILE A 63 2.67 4.36 -3.72
CA ILE A 63 2.62 4.06 -5.15
C ILE A 63 3.17 2.64 -5.43
N SER A 64 4.21 2.22 -4.71
CA SER A 64 4.81 0.89 -4.85
C SER A 64 3.85 -0.22 -4.39
N THR A 65 3.00 0.03 -3.38
CA THR A 65 1.90 -0.87 -3.01
C THR A 65 0.98 -1.14 -4.19
N ILE A 66 0.58 -0.08 -4.92
CA ILE A 66 -0.28 -0.21 -6.12
C ILE A 66 0.42 -1.00 -7.22
N VAL A 67 1.71 -0.74 -7.45
CA VAL A 67 2.51 -1.49 -8.43
C VAL A 67 2.58 -2.97 -8.05
N GLY A 68 2.91 -3.29 -6.80
CA GLY A 68 3.03 -4.67 -6.33
C GLY A 68 1.71 -5.45 -6.42
N LEU A 69 0.58 -4.79 -6.12
CA LEU A 69 -0.76 -5.38 -6.28
C LEU A 69 -1.05 -5.79 -7.73
N LEU A 70 -0.72 -4.93 -8.68
CA LEU A 70 -1.10 -5.08 -10.09
C LEU A 70 -0.06 -5.78 -10.96
N GLU A 71 1.20 -5.83 -10.50
CA GLU A 71 2.28 -6.51 -11.20
C GLU A 71 2.21 -8.03 -11.04
N ASN A 72 1.56 -8.53 -9.98
CA ASN A 72 1.38 -9.96 -9.76
C ASN A 72 0.33 -10.54 -10.73
N PRO A 73 0.74 -11.25 -11.80
CA PRO A 73 -0.19 -11.74 -12.81
C PRO A 73 -1.08 -12.88 -12.30
N ASP A 74 -0.61 -13.64 -11.31
CA ASP A 74 -1.36 -14.76 -10.72
C ASP A 74 -2.54 -14.29 -9.85
N SER A 75 -2.46 -13.06 -9.32
CA SER A 75 -3.54 -12.47 -8.50
C SER A 75 -4.55 -11.67 -9.32
N ARG A 76 -4.28 -11.42 -10.60
CA ARG A 76 -5.12 -10.56 -11.44
C ARG A 76 -6.10 -11.40 -12.25
N PRO A 77 -7.42 -11.29 -12.01
CA PRO A 77 -8.40 -11.95 -12.87
C PRO A 77 -8.27 -11.42 -14.31
N SER A 78 -8.20 -12.35 -15.27
CA SER A 78 -8.30 -12.02 -16.69
C SER A 78 -9.76 -11.70 -17.04
N GLY A 79 -10.01 -10.68 -17.87
CA GLY A 79 -11.39 -10.29 -18.19
C GLY A 79 -11.58 -8.82 -18.56
N SER A 80 -12.80 -8.34 -18.38
CA SER A 80 -13.29 -7.01 -18.80
C SER A 80 -12.50 -5.81 -18.27
N HIS A 81 -11.78 -5.97 -17.15
CA HIS A 81 -11.07 -4.88 -16.47
C HIS A 81 -9.56 -4.91 -16.69
N GLU A 82 -9.04 -5.90 -17.41
CA GLU A 82 -7.60 -6.06 -17.66
C GLU A 82 -6.93 -4.81 -18.21
N SER A 83 -7.56 -4.16 -19.20
CA SER A 83 -7.02 -2.93 -19.78
C SER A 83 -6.90 -1.81 -18.76
N VAL A 84 -7.87 -1.71 -17.85
CA VAL A 84 -7.86 -0.69 -16.78
C VAL A 84 -6.74 -0.99 -15.78
N TYR A 85 -6.52 -2.26 -15.41
CA TYR A 85 -5.39 -2.63 -14.54
C TYR A 85 -4.04 -2.28 -15.16
N LEU A 86 -3.87 -2.50 -16.47
CA LEU A 86 -2.65 -2.12 -17.17
C LEU A 86 -2.46 -0.61 -17.22
N GLU A 87 -3.53 0.17 -17.43
CA GLU A 87 -3.47 1.63 -17.37
C GLU A 87 -3.07 2.12 -15.97
N ILE A 88 -3.65 1.56 -14.90
CA ILE A 88 -3.30 1.90 -13.51
C ILE A 88 -1.84 1.54 -13.24
N LEU A 89 -1.40 0.34 -13.62
CA LEU A 89 -0.03 -0.12 -13.42
C LEU A 89 0.97 0.77 -14.15
N ALA A 90 0.70 1.13 -15.41
CA ALA A 90 1.57 2.02 -16.18
C ALA A 90 1.67 3.41 -15.54
N ALA A 91 0.55 3.98 -15.10
CA ALA A 91 0.53 5.28 -14.43
C ALA A 91 1.25 5.24 -13.08
N ALA A 92 1.07 4.18 -12.29
CA ALA A 92 1.73 3.98 -11.00
C ALA A 92 3.25 3.80 -11.17
N LYS A 93 3.70 2.99 -12.14
CA LYS A 93 5.13 2.83 -12.45
C LYS A 93 5.77 4.15 -12.84
N LYS A 94 5.16 4.88 -13.77
CA LYS A 94 5.65 6.20 -14.18
C LYS A 94 5.77 7.14 -12.98
N LEU A 95 4.75 7.20 -12.12
CA LEU A 95 4.78 8.07 -10.96
C LEU A 95 5.87 7.65 -9.95
N ASN A 96 6.11 6.35 -9.80
CA ASN A 96 7.20 5.86 -8.95
C ASN A 96 8.57 6.26 -9.49
N GLU A 97 8.77 6.21 -10.81
CA GLU A 97 9.98 6.70 -11.49
C GLU A 97 10.15 8.23 -11.30
N GLU A 98 9.05 8.99 -11.36
CA GLU A 98 9.04 10.44 -11.10
C GLU A 98 9.45 10.74 -9.65
N CYS A 99 8.96 9.97 -8.66
CA CYS A 99 9.37 10.07 -7.27
C CYS A 99 10.86 9.76 -7.08
N ALA A 100 11.36 8.70 -7.71
CA ALA A 100 12.78 8.34 -7.67
C ALA A 100 13.67 9.44 -8.27
N THR A 101 13.26 9.99 -9.42
CA THR A 101 13.98 11.08 -10.10
C THR A 101 13.99 12.37 -9.25
N ALA A 102 12.88 12.66 -8.57
CA ALA A 102 12.77 13.79 -7.67
C ALA A 102 13.48 13.59 -6.31
N ASN A 103 13.97 12.39 -6.02
CA ASN A 103 14.44 11.98 -4.69
C ASN A 103 13.41 12.27 -3.58
N GLY A 104 12.14 11.95 -3.84
CA GLY A 104 11.03 12.21 -2.92
C GLY A 104 9.75 12.61 -3.64
N LYS A 105 9.20 13.78 -3.30
CA LYS A 105 7.93 14.26 -3.88
C LYS A 105 8.16 14.95 -5.23
N PRO A 106 7.61 14.44 -6.34
CA PRO A 106 7.64 15.14 -7.61
C PRO A 106 6.76 16.40 -7.55
N LYS A 107 7.11 17.42 -8.34
CA LYS A 107 6.41 18.70 -8.35
C LYS A 107 4.93 18.56 -8.72
N ASP A 108 4.63 17.65 -9.65
CA ASP A 108 3.30 17.43 -10.20
C ASP A 108 2.58 16.23 -9.54
N LEU A 109 3.03 15.81 -8.34
CA LEU A 109 2.48 14.67 -7.59
C LEU A 109 0.95 14.71 -7.49
N ALA A 110 0.38 15.86 -7.17
CA ALA A 110 -1.06 16.01 -7.00
C ALA A 110 -1.84 15.73 -8.30
N GLU A 111 -1.31 16.16 -9.45
CA GLU A 111 -1.93 15.91 -10.75
C GLU A 111 -1.79 14.44 -11.14
N SER A 112 -0.60 13.86 -10.96
CA SER A 112 -0.36 12.44 -11.25
C SER A 112 -1.23 11.52 -10.39
N LEU A 113 -1.39 11.81 -9.09
CA LEU A 113 -2.28 11.06 -8.20
C LEU A 113 -3.76 11.24 -8.57
N LYS A 114 -4.18 12.44 -9.00
CA LYS A 114 -5.54 12.67 -9.50
C LYS A 114 -5.81 11.87 -10.78
N ASN A 115 -4.83 11.81 -11.69
CA ASN A 115 -4.93 10.98 -12.89
C ASN A 115 -5.01 9.49 -12.53
N LEU A 116 -4.18 9.02 -11.60
CA LEU A 116 -4.22 7.63 -11.12
C LEU A 116 -5.59 7.26 -10.55
N LYS A 117 -6.17 8.13 -9.73
CA LYS A 117 -7.54 7.97 -9.22
C LYS A 117 -8.59 7.97 -10.33
N ALA A 118 -8.47 8.87 -11.32
CA ALA A 118 -9.42 8.93 -12.43
C ALA A 118 -9.41 7.66 -13.29
N ILE A 119 -8.25 7.02 -13.44
CA ILE A 119 -8.16 5.71 -14.13
C ILE A 119 -8.83 4.63 -13.28
N SER A 120 -8.59 4.58 -11.95
CA SER A 120 -9.22 3.59 -11.08
C SER A 120 -10.73 3.78 -10.93
N ASP A 121 -11.25 4.99 -11.12
CA ASP A 121 -12.69 5.27 -11.12
C ASP A 121 -13.44 4.55 -12.27
N LYS A 122 -12.74 4.06 -13.30
CA LYS A 122 -13.29 3.20 -14.37
C LYS A 122 -13.66 1.79 -13.87
N LEU A 123 -13.13 1.35 -12.72
CA LEU A 123 -13.46 0.05 -12.13
C LEU A 123 -14.83 0.12 -11.43
N PRO A 124 -15.57 -1.00 -11.36
CA PRO A 124 -16.81 -1.11 -10.59
C PRO A 124 -16.56 -0.91 -9.09
N GLY A 125 -17.64 -0.72 -8.33
CA GLY A 125 -17.59 -0.50 -6.90
C GLY A 125 -17.59 0.99 -6.49
N THR A 126 -17.95 1.21 -5.23
CA THR A 126 -17.96 2.53 -4.59
C THR A 126 -16.84 2.56 -3.55
N VAL A 127 -16.04 3.62 -3.55
CA VAL A 127 -15.03 3.82 -2.51
C VAL A 127 -15.77 4.20 -1.22
N VAL A 128 -15.62 3.38 -0.19
CA VAL A 128 -16.11 3.69 1.16
C VAL A 128 -15.02 4.44 1.91
N ASP A 129 -15.40 5.55 2.53
CA ASP A 129 -14.49 6.31 3.40
C ASP A 129 -14.23 5.46 4.64
N SER A 130 -13.05 4.83 4.69
CA SER A 130 -12.59 4.07 5.86
C SER A 130 -12.25 5.04 6.99
N LYS A 131 -13.27 5.67 7.57
CA LYS A 131 -13.12 6.49 8.76
C LYS A 131 -12.75 5.57 9.92
N PRO A 132 -11.66 5.83 10.68
CA PRO A 132 -11.41 5.08 11.89
C PRO A 132 -12.56 5.35 12.85
N GLU A 133 -13.36 4.31 13.11
CA GLU A 133 -14.28 4.25 14.24
C GLU A 133 -13.42 4.48 15.49
N SER A 134 -13.45 5.71 15.98
CA SER A 134 -12.76 6.09 17.21
C SER A 134 -13.77 5.86 18.33
N ASP A 135 -13.63 4.76 19.05
CA ASP A 135 -14.22 4.55 20.38
C ASP A 135 -13.23 5.03 21.45
#